data_AF-A0A828SIQ1-F1
#
_entry.id   AF-A0A828SIQ1-F1
#
_cell.length_a   1.000
_cell.length_b   1.000
_cell.length_c   1.000
_cell.angle_alpha   90.00
_cell.angle_beta   90.00
_cell.angle_gamma   90.00
#
_symmetry.space_group_name_H-M   'P 1'
#
loop_
_entity.id
_entity.type
_entity.pdbx_description
1 polymer ?
#
loop_
_entity_poly.entity_id
_entity_poly.type
_entity_poly.pdbx_seq_one_letter_code
_entity_poly.pdbx_strand_id
1 'polypeptide(L)'
;KDLTLNSVTTGDSVLNNNGLTIKDGPSITKDGINAGGKKITDVANGVIAQNSKDAVNGGQVHHISNSIKNSIGGNTVVNPDGSLTT
;
A
#
# COMPACT_ATOMS: atom_id res chain seq x y z
N LYS A 1 -10.45 -36.05 -4.09
CA LYS A 1 -11.60 -35.66 -3.25
C LYS A 1 -11.25 -34.33 -2.63
N ASP A 2 -12.08 -33.32 -2.82
CA ASP A 2 -11.83 -31.98 -2.28
C ASP A 2 -12.45 -31.86 -0.88
N LEU A 3 -11.80 -31.09 -0.02
CA LEU A 3 -12.29 -30.79 1.33
C LEU A 3 -12.93 -29.40 1.34
N THR A 4 -14.17 -29.30 1.80
CA THR A 4 -14.89 -28.03 1.97
C THR A 4 -15.00 -27.70 3.45
N LEU A 5 -14.64 -26.47 3.82
CA LEU A 5 -14.72 -25.95 5.18
C LEU A 5 -15.55 -24.66 5.17
N ASN A 6 -16.32 -24.43 6.24
CA ASN A 6 -17.04 -23.16 6.40
C ASN A 6 -16.11 -22.03 6.87
N SER A 7 -15.13 -22.36 7.71
CA SER A 7 -14.14 -21.42 8.23
C SER A 7 -12.88 -22.12 8.74
N VAL A 8 -11.76 -21.42 8.73
CA VAL A 8 -10.52 -21.77 9.45
C VAL A 8 -10.17 -20.62 10.39
N THR A 9 -9.92 -20.93 11.66
CA THR A 9 -9.51 -19.96 12.67
C THR A 9 -8.17 -20.36 13.27
N THR A 10 -7.22 -19.43 13.31
CA THR A 10 -5.89 -19.62 13.91
C THR A 10 -5.52 -18.38 14.73
N GLY A 11 -5.70 -18.47 16.05
CA GLY A 11 -5.59 -17.30 16.92
C GLY A 11 -6.57 -16.20 16.50
N ASP A 12 -6.03 -15.02 16.24
CA ASP A 12 -6.81 -13.83 15.81
C ASP A 12 -7.19 -13.83 14.31
N SER A 13 -6.68 -14.78 13.54
CA SER A 13 -6.96 -14.85 12.09
C SER A 13 -8.14 -15.76 11.79
N VAL A 14 -9.03 -15.31 10.91
CA VAL A 14 -10.18 -16.07 10.40
C VAL A 14 -10.21 -16.00 8.88
N LEU A 15 -10.26 -17.16 8.23
CA LEU A 15 -10.57 -17.32 6.81
C LEU A 15 -11.95 -17.95 6.67
N ASN A 16 -12.88 -17.28 5.98
CA ASN A 16 -14.24 -17.76 5.74
C ASN A 16 -14.79 -17.24 4.39
N ASN A 17 -16.09 -17.39 4.14
CA ASN A 17 -16.75 -16.97 2.89
C ASN A 17 -16.67 -15.46 2.58
N ASN A 18 -16.31 -14.63 3.56
CA ASN A 18 -16.12 -13.19 3.36
C ASN A 18 -14.67 -12.85 2.97
N GLY A 19 -13.69 -13.71 3.28
CA GLY A 19 -12.27 -13.50 3.05
C GLY A 19 -11.41 -13.81 4.27
N LEU A 20 -10.24 -13.17 4.36
CA LEU A 20 -9.29 -13.25 5.47
C LEU A 20 -9.39 -12.00 6.35
N THR A 21 -9.55 -12.17 7.65
CA THR A 21 -9.54 -11.09 8.64
C THR A 21 -8.58 -11.41 9.78
N ILE A 22 -7.85 -10.41 10.27
CA ILE A 22 -7.04 -10.48 11.49
C ILE A 22 -7.64 -9.49 12.50
N LYS A 23 -7.98 -9.94 13.71
CA LYS A 23 -8.48 -9.07 14.78
C LYS A 23 -7.53 -7.88 15.01
N ASP A 24 -8.07 -6.66 15.03
CA ASP A 24 -7.32 -5.40 15.21
C ASP A 24 -6.17 -5.20 14.18
N GLY A 25 -6.30 -5.85 13.02
CA GLY A 25 -5.28 -5.91 11.98
C GLY A 25 -5.84 -5.78 10.56
N PRO A 26 -5.04 -6.15 9.55
CA PRO A 26 -5.46 -6.11 8.16
C PRO A 26 -6.59 -7.10 7.83
N SER A 27 -7.29 -6.83 6.74
CA SER A 27 -8.25 -7.76 6.13
C SER A 27 -8.18 -7.74 4.59
N ILE A 28 -8.56 -8.87 4.00
CA ILE A 28 -8.77 -9.06 2.56
C ILE A 28 -10.15 -9.68 2.41
N THR A 29 -11.10 -8.93 1.86
CA THR A 29 -12.48 -9.38 1.65
C THR A 29 -12.90 -9.15 0.20
N LYS A 30 -14.16 -9.51 -0.12
CA LYS A 30 -14.77 -9.20 -1.43
C LYS A 30 -14.84 -7.69 -1.72
N ASP A 31 -14.81 -6.86 -0.68
CA ASP A 31 -14.85 -5.40 -0.79
C ASP A 31 -13.46 -4.79 -1.03
N GLY A 32 -12.39 -5.59 -0.91
CA GLY A 32 -11.02 -5.18 -1.15
C GLY A 32 -10.09 -5.47 0.03
N ILE A 33 -9.04 -4.65 0.14
CA ILE A 33 -7.98 -4.80 1.15
C ILE A 33 -8.04 -3.62 2.11
N ASN A 34 -8.08 -3.90 3.41
CA ASN A 34 -7.92 -2.90 4.47
C ASN A 34 -6.61 -3.18 5.22
N ALA A 35 -5.68 -2.23 5.25
CA ALA A 35 -4.40 -2.38 5.93
C ALA A 35 -4.48 -2.23 7.46
N GLY A 36 -5.65 -1.87 8.02
CA GLY A 36 -5.82 -1.71 9.47
C GLY A 36 -4.92 -0.63 10.07
N GLY A 37 -4.69 0.46 9.32
CA GLY A 37 -3.79 1.55 9.72
C GLY A 37 -2.29 1.19 9.75
N LYS A 38 -1.91 0.00 9.28
CA LYS A 38 -0.51 -0.43 9.19
C LYS A 38 0.13 0.03 7.87
N LYS A 39 1.46 0.13 7.86
CA LYS A 39 2.23 0.32 6.62
C LYS A 39 2.20 -0.95 5.77
N ILE A 40 2.16 -0.78 4.45
CA ILE A 40 2.41 -1.86 3.49
C ILE A 40 3.86 -1.69 3.00
N THR A 41 4.74 -2.62 3.36
CA THR A 41 6.16 -2.59 3.01
C THR A 41 6.47 -3.54 1.87
N ASP A 42 7.69 -3.47 1.32
CA ASP A 42 8.19 -4.39 0.29
C ASP A 42 7.36 -4.38 -1.00
N VAL A 43 6.76 -3.23 -1.29
CA VAL A 43 6.04 -2.96 -2.54
C VAL A 43 7.07 -2.63 -3.62
N ALA A 44 7.21 -3.51 -4.60
CA ALA A 44 8.02 -3.25 -5.79
C ALA A 44 7.54 -1.99 -6.53
N ASN A 45 8.40 -1.41 -7.38
CA ASN A 45 8.00 -0.24 -8.17
C ASN A 45 6.85 -0.61 -9.11
N GLY A 46 5.73 0.10 -8.99
CA GLY A 46 4.61 -0.02 -9.92
C GLY A 46 4.85 0.75 -11.22
N VAL A 47 4.17 0.38 -12.29
CA VAL A 47 4.20 1.15 -13.53
C VAL A 47 3.49 2.49 -13.33
N ILE A 48 4.16 3.60 -13.65
CA ILE A 48 3.55 4.94 -13.66
C ILE A 48 3.18 5.27 -15.11
N ALA A 49 1.97 4.89 -15.49
CA ALA A 49 1.41 5.12 -16.83
C ALA A 49 -0.09 5.32 -16.76
N GLN A 50 -0.66 5.87 -17.83
CA GLN A 50 -2.12 6.00 -17.96
C GLN A 50 -2.77 4.62 -17.81
N ASN A 51 -3.80 4.54 -16.96
CA ASN A 51 -4.54 3.31 -16.64
C ASN A 51 -3.79 2.22 -15.86
N SER A 52 -2.56 2.46 -15.39
CA SER A 52 -1.89 1.53 -14.49
C SER A 52 -2.73 1.24 -13.24
N LYS A 53 -2.68 -0.02 -12.79
CA LYS A 53 -3.35 -0.50 -11.57
C LYS A 53 -2.35 -0.97 -10.51
N ASP A 54 -1.06 -0.73 -10.75
CA ASP A 54 -0.01 -1.10 -9.82
C ASP A 54 0.00 -0.14 -8.64
N ALA A 55 0.30 -0.67 -7.45
CA ALA A 55 0.63 0.17 -6.32
C ALA A 55 1.96 0.88 -6.57
N VAL A 56 2.04 2.17 -6.23
CA VAL A 56 3.30 2.93 -6.21
C VAL A 56 3.85 2.99 -4.79
N ASN A 57 5.17 2.94 -4.66
CA ASN A 57 5.82 3.03 -3.35
C ASN A 57 6.43 4.43 -3.09
N GLY A 58 6.90 4.64 -1.86
CA GLY A 58 7.50 5.92 -1.46
C GLY A 58 8.75 6.32 -2.26
N GLY A 59 9.54 5.35 -2.74
CA GLY A 59 10.72 5.64 -3.56
C GLY A 59 10.36 6.30 -4.90
N GLN A 60 9.27 5.85 -5.51
CA GLN A 60 8.77 6.45 -6.76
C GLN A 60 8.21 7.85 -6.54
N VAL A 61 7.42 8.06 -5.47
CA VAL A 61 6.92 9.39 -5.11
C VAL A 61 8.07 10.34 -4.83
N HIS A 62 9.09 9.89 -4.09
CA HIS A 62 10.29 10.70 -3.80
C HIS A 62 11.06 11.09 -5.08
N HIS A 63 11.16 10.18 -6.06
CA HIS A 63 11.78 10.49 -7.35
C HIS A 63 11.04 11.61 -8.11
N ILE A 64 9.70 11.57 -8.10
CA ILE A 64 8.86 12.64 -8.67
C ILE A 64 9.08 13.96 -7.91
N SER A 65 9.04 13.95 -6.58
CA SER A 65 9.28 15.15 -5.76
C SER A 65 10.66 15.77 -6.02
N ASN A 66 11.70 14.95 -6.22
CA ASN A 66 13.03 15.44 -6.58
C ASN A 66 13.05 16.07 -7.99
N SER A 67 12.31 15.51 -8.95
CA SER A 67 12.19 16.09 -10.29
C SER A 67 11.55 17.48 -10.24
N ILE A 68 10.50 17.64 -9.40
CA ILE A 68 9.83 18.92 -9.17
C ILE A 68 10.77 19.92 -8.47
N LYS A 69 11.43 19.51 -7.37
CA LYS A 69 12.44 20.32 -6.68
C LYS A 69 13.46 20.88 -7.67
N ASN A 70 14.00 20.03 -8.55
CA ASN A 70 15.00 20.44 -9.53
C ASN A 70 14.45 21.43 -10.56
N SER A 71 13.17 21.32 -10.93
CA SER A 71 12.52 22.27 -11.83
C SER A 71 12.28 23.64 -11.17
N ILE A 72 12.06 23.70 -9.86
CA ILE A 72 11.92 24.96 -9.10
C ILE A 72 13.30 25.59 -8.87
N GLY A 73 14.29 24.78 -8.49
CA GLY A 73 15.65 25.21 -8.21
C GLY A 73 15.82 25.92 -6.85
N GLY A 74 16.88 26.73 -6.73
CA GLY A 74 17.20 27.48 -5.51
C GLY A 74 17.47 26.58 -4.30
N ASN A 75 17.00 26.99 -3.13
CA ASN A 75 17.15 26.28 -1.87
C ASN A 75 16.02 25.26 -1.61
N THR A 76 15.25 24.91 -2.65
CA THR A 76 14.12 24.00 -2.51
C THR A 76 14.55 22.64 -1.96
N VAL A 77 13.84 22.15 -0.94
CA VAL A 77 14.07 20.84 -0.30
C VAL A 77 12.81 19.98 -0.33
N VAL A 78 13.00 18.67 -0.47
CA VAL A 78 11.95 17.67 -0.26
C VAL A 78 12.02 17.21 1.19
N ASN A 79 10.96 17.44 1.95
CA ASN A 79 10.86 17.02 3.35
C ASN A 79 10.51 15.52 3.46
N PRO A 80 10.75 14.88 4.62
CA PRO A 80 10.44 13.46 4.82
C PRO A 80 8.97 13.07 4.65
N ASP A 81 8.05 14.02 4.80
CA ASP A 81 6.60 13.85 4.57
C ASP A 81 6.19 14.05 3.10
N GLY A 82 7.16 14.37 2.22
CA GLY A 82 6.96 14.61 0.79
C GLY A 82 6.66 16.06 0.42
N SER A 83 6.47 16.96 1.39
CA SER A 83 6.27 18.39 1.12
C SER A 83 7.53 19.08 0.58
N LEU A 84 7.34 20.23 -0.08
CA LEU A 84 8.44 21.08 -0.56
C LEU A 84 8.54 22.34 0.29
N THR A 85 9.74 22.68 0.73
CA THR A 85 10.06 24.01 1.29
C THR A 85 10.97 24.72 0.31
N THR A 86 10.63 25.96 -0.07
CA THR A 86 11.39 26.79 -1.02
C THR A 86 12.14 27.90 -0.33
#